data_AF-A0A9E4LBF1-F1
#
_entry.id   AF-A0A9E4LBF1-F1
#
_cell.length_a   1.000
_cell.length_b   1.000
_cell.length_c   1.000
_cell.angle_alpha   90.00
_cell.angle_beta   90.00
_cell.angle_gamma   90.00
#
_symmetry.space_group_name_H-M   'P 1'
#
loop_
_entity.id
_entity.type
_entity.pdbx_description
1 polymer ?
#
loop_
_entity_poly.entity_id
_entity_poly.type
_entity_poly.pdbx_seq_one_letter_code
_entity_poly.pdbx_strand_id
1 'polypeptide(L)'
;MANTYARQMLSYETAAKMVAAAVAKAEELGCKQNVAVIDSGGNLKALASMDGALLLGIEGCQRKAFTALFGVGTKDLYGVIKDDLSLVVGLSHF
;
A
#
# COMPACT_ATOMS: atom_id res chain seq x y z
N MET A 1 -31.05 19.45 1.19
CA MET A 1 -30.48 18.21 1.78
C MET A 1 -29.03 18.13 1.38
N ALA A 2 -28.12 17.78 2.29
CA ALA A 2 -26.71 17.65 1.92
C ALA A 2 -26.54 16.38 1.06
N ASN A 3 -26.02 16.53 -0.15
CA ASN A 3 -25.72 15.42 -1.06
C ASN A 3 -24.31 14.82 -0.76
N THR A 4 -23.93 14.79 0.52
CA THR A 4 -22.59 14.40 0.98
C THR A 4 -22.67 13.55 2.24
N TYR A 5 -21.62 12.76 2.49
CA TYR A 5 -21.46 11.96 3.70
C TYR A 5 -20.03 12.11 4.27
N ALA A 6 -19.87 11.91 5.58
CA ALA A 6 -18.57 11.95 6.24
C ALA A 6 -17.92 10.57 6.26
N ARG A 7 -16.58 10.52 6.13
CA ARG A 7 -15.78 9.29 6.22
C ARG A 7 -14.59 9.50 7.14
N GLN A 8 -14.31 8.51 7.99
CA GLN A 8 -13.08 8.47 8.78
C GLN A 8 -11.90 8.10 7.89
N MET A 9 -10.79 8.81 8.04
CA MET A 9 -9.58 8.61 7.24
C MET A 9 -8.35 8.51 8.14
N LEU A 10 -7.33 7.82 7.66
CA LEU A 10 -6.08 7.68 8.38
C LEU A 10 -5.38 9.03 8.50
N SER A 11 -4.97 9.39 9.72
CA SER A 11 -4.19 10.61 9.96
C SER A 11 -2.75 10.42 9.50
N TYR A 12 -2.06 11.54 9.20
CA TYR A 12 -0.62 11.51 8.93
C TYR A 12 0.17 10.95 10.11
N GLU A 13 -0.16 11.35 11.34
CA GLU A 13 0.54 10.89 12.54
C GLU A 13 0.48 9.37 12.71
N THR A 14 -0.70 8.77 12.50
CA THR A 14 -0.86 7.32 12.56
C THR A 14 -0.10 6.63 11.43
N ALA A 15 -0.17 7.17 10.20
CA ALA A 15 0.57 6.62 9.06
C ALA A 15 2.10 6.66 9.28
N ALA A 16 2.63 7.75 9.84
CA ALA A 16 4.04 7.88 10.17
C ALA A 16 4.48 6.83 11.20
N LYS A 17 3.66 6.58 12.24
CA LYS A 17 3.93 5.51 13.22
C LYS A 17 3.93 4.11 12.59
N MET A 18 3.01 3.84 11.66
CA MET A 18 2.96 2.56 10.93
C MET A 18 4.23 2.34 10.10
N VAL A 19 4.67 3.38 9.37
CA VAL A 19 5.92 3.32 8.59
C VAL A 19 7.12 3.09 9.50
N ALA A 20 7.24 3.84 10.61
CA ALA A 20 8.34 3.69 11.55
C ALA A 20 8.40 2.26 12.14
N ALA A 21 7.25 1.68 12.50
CA ALA A 21 7.19 0.30 12.99
C ALA A 21 7.63 -0.73 11.93
N ALA A 22 7.23 -0.54 10.67
CA ALA A 22 7.65 -1.41 9.57
C ALA A 22 9.15 -1.30 9.28
N VAL A 23 9.72 -0.09 9.33
CA VAL A 23 11.17 0.14 9.17
C VAL A 23 11.94 -0.53 10.31
N ALA A 24 11.54 -0.31 11.56
CA ALA A 24 12.16 -0.97 12.70
C ALA A 24 12.13 -2.50 12.57
N LYS A 25 11.00 -3.06 12.10
CA LYS A 25 10.92 -4.50 11.88
C LYS A 25 11.83 -4.99 10.75
N ALA A 26 11.97 -4.21 9.67
CA ALA A 26 12.88 -4.55 8.59
C ALA A 26 14.34 -4.55 9.06
N GLU A 27 14.73 -3.60 9.91
CA GLU A 27 16.04 -3.54 10.55
C GLU A 27 16.30 -4.77 11.43
N GLU A 28 15.36 -5.16 12.29
CA GLU A 28 15.44 -6.39 13.09
C GLU A 28 15.65 -7.65 12.24
N LEU A 29 15.01 -7.70 11.06
CA LEU A 29 15.12 -8.81 10.12
C LEU A 29 16.37 -8.73 9.22
N GLY A 30 17.18 -7.68 9.35
CA GLY A 30 18.38 -7.47 8.54
C GLY A 30 18.09 -7.21 7.06
N CYS A 31 16.91 -6.70 6.71
CA CYS A 31 16.53 -6.37 5.34
C CYS A 31 16.29 -4.87 5.14
N LYS A 32 16.43 -4.40 3.90
CA LYS A 32 16.19 -3.00 3.51
C LYS A 32 14.94 -2.93 2.65
N GLN A 33 13.97 -2.11 3.04
CA GLN A 33 12.64 -2.09 2.44
C GLN A 33 12.19 -0.67 2.09
N ASN A 34 11.28 -0.61 1.11
CA ASN A 34 10.41 0.54 0.89
C ASN A 34 9.06 0.25 1.52
N VAL A 35 8.49 1.22 2.23
CA VAL A 35 7.22 1.09 2.95
C VAL A 35 6.32 2.25 2.56
N ALA A 36 5.14 1.96 2.03
CA ALA A 36 4.10 2.94 1.72
C ALA A 36 2.84 2.67 2.52
N VAL A 37 2.20 3.74 3.01
CA VAL A 37 0.89 3.69 3.68
C VAL A 37 -0.07 4.60 2.93
N ILE A 38 -1.19 4.03 2.48
CA ILE A 38 -2.28 4.71 1.78
C ILE A 38 -3.53 4.69 2.64
N ASP A 39 -4.30 5.78 2.67
CA ASP A 39 -5.60 5.81 3.36
C ASP A 39 -6.74 5.25 2.49
N SER A 40 -7.91 5.07 3.08
CA SER A 40 -9.07 4.49 2.37
C SER A 40 -9.63 5.34 1.22
N GLY A 41 -9.14 6.56 1.05
CA GLY A 41 -9.43 7.42 -0.09
C GLY A 41 -8.42 7.28 -1.24
N GLY A 42 -7.40 6.43 -1.08
CA GLY A 42 -6.33 6.24 -2.07
C GLY A 42 -5.18 7.22 -1.94
N ASN A 43 -5.13 8.04 -0.88
CA ASN A 43 -4.07 9.03 -0.71
C ASN A 43 -2.84 8.41 -0.05
N LEU A 44 -1.66 8.62 -0.62
CA LEU A 44 -0.39 8.28 0.03
C LEU A 44 -0.18 9.18 1.26
N LYS A 45 -0.11 8.58 2.44
CA LYS A 45 0.01 9.28 3.73
C LYS A 45 1.42 9.32 4.26
N ALA A 46 2.18 8.26 4.04
CA ALA A 46 3.56 8.16 4.46
C ALA A 46 4.31 7.17 3.57
N LEU A 47 5.60 7.45 3.35
CA LEU A 47 6.52 6.62 2.59
C LEU A 47 7.88 6.65 3.30
N ALA A 48 8.52 5.49 3.43
CA ALA A 48 9.94 5.40 3.75
C ALA A 48 10.65 4.56 2.69
N SER A 49 11.84 5.01 2.31
CA SER A 49 12.81 4.26 1.53
C SER A 49 14.07 4.14 2.38
N MET A 50 14.32 2.96 2.93
CA MET A 50 15.51 2.73 3.74
C MET A 50 16.78 2.86 2.90
N ASP A 51 17.88 3.25 3.52
CA ASP A 51 19.17 3.27 2.85
C ASP A 51 19.55 1.86 2.37
N GLY A 52 19.87 1.74 1.08
CA GLY A 52 20.16 0.47 0.43
C GLY A 52 18.93 -0.36 0.03
N ALA A 53 17.71 0.17 0.17
CA ALA A 53 16.53 -0.46 -0.42
C ALA A 53 16.59 -0.40 -1.96
N LEU A 54 15.97 -1.37 -2.62
CA LEU A 54 15.91 -1.41 -4.09
C LEU A 54 15.18 -0.18 -4.66
N LEU A 55 15.81 0.51 -5.60
CA LEU A 55 15.27 1.73 -6.24
C LEU A 55 13.87 1.52 -6.82
N LEU A 56 13.68 0.41 -7.55
CA LEU A 56 12.39 0.06 -8.17
C LEU A 56 11.32 -0.39 -7.13
N GLY A 57 11.68 -0.49 -5.85
CA GLY A 57 10.75 -0.91 -4.80
C GLY A 57 9.79 0.17 -4.33
N ILE A 58 10.02 1.45 -4.65
CA ILE A 58 9.12 2.55 -4.27
C ILE A 58 7.77 2.41 -4.98
N GLU A 59 7.78 2.34 -6.31
CA GLU A 59 6.55 2.16 -7.09
C GLU A 59 5.86 0.85 -6.69
N GLY A 60 6.62 -0.24 -6.57
CA GLY A 60 6.11 -1.54 -6.16
C GLY A 60 5.39 -1.51 -4.80
N CYS A 61 5.94 -0.83 -3.79
CA CYS A 61 5.31 -0.76 -2.47
C CYS A 61 4.04 0.11 -2.49
N GLN A 62 4.02 1.19 -3.28
CA GLN A 62 2.84 2.04 -3.45
C GLN A 62 1.70 1.28 -4.15
N ARG A 63 1.99 0.57 -5.24
CA ARG A 63 0.99 -0.24 -5.96
C ARG A 63 0.44 -1.38 -5.10
N LYS A 64 1.29 -2.00 -4.26
CA LYS A 64 0.84 -2.97 -3.26
C LYS A 64 -0.10 -2.35 -2.22
N ALA A 65 0.21 -1.16 -1.72
CA ALA A 65 -0.67 -0.46 -0.78
C ALA A 65 -2.01 -0.05 -1.44
N PHE A 66 -1.98 0.36 -2.71
CA PHE A 66 -3.20 0.69 -3.46
C PHE A 66 -4.06 -0.56 -3.69
N THR A 67 -3.42 -1.69 -4.02
CA THR A 67 -4.11 -2.98 -4.15
C THR A 67 -4.81 -3.39 -2.85
N ALA A 68 -4.24 -3.07 -1.69
CA ALA A 68 -4.87 -3.38 -0.40
C ALA A 68 -6.22 -2.66 -0.20
N LEU A 69 -6.56 -1.64 -1.00
CA LEU A 69 -7.88 -0.98 -0.98
C LEU A 69 -9.01 -1.90 -1.45
N PHE A 70 -8.70 -2.98 -2.17
CA PHE A 70 -9.67 -4.06 -2.46
C PHE A 70 -10.01 -4.88 -1.20
N GLY A 71 -9.40 -4.60 -0.05
CA GLY A 71 -9.63 -5.27 1.22
C GLY A 71 -8.80 -6.54 1.42
N VAL A 72 -7.87 -6.85 0.51
CA VAL A 72 -7.04 -8.05 0.54
C VAL A 72 -5.60 -7.75 0.12
N GLY A 73 -4.65 -8.59 0.53
CA GLY A 73 -3.26 -8.47 0.09
C GLY A 73 -3.09 -8.78 -1.40
N THR A 74 -2.02 -8.29 -2.02
CA THR A 74 -1.80 -8.44 -3.48
C THR A 74 -1.75 -9.89 -3.95
N LYS A 75 -1.18 -10.78 -3.13
CA LYS A 75 -1.14 -12.23 -3.40
C LYS A 75 -2.55 -12.81 -3.42
N ASP A 76 -3.38 -12.41 -2.48
CA ASP A 76 -4.74 -12.92 -2.34
C ASP A 76 -5.64 -12.37 -3.45
N LEU A 77 -5.50 -11.09 -3.81
CA LEU A 77 -6.20 -10.52 -4.96
C LEU A 77 -5.88 -11.29 -6.23
N TYR A 78 -4.59 -11.56 -6.50
CA TYR A 78 -4.19 -12.36 -7.66
C TYR A 78 -4.84 -13.75 -7.63
N GLY A 79 -4.87 -14.40 -6.46
CA GLY A 79 -5.54 -15.69 -6.29
C GLY A 79 -7.02 -15.68 -6.65
N VAL A 80 -7.71 -14.55 -6.40
CA VAL A 80 -9.13 -14.35 -6.75
C VAL A 80 -9.33 -14.10 -8.25
N ILE A 81 -8.45 -13.34 -8.91
CA ILE A 81 -8.68 -12.86 -10.28
C ILE A 81 -7.95 -13.66 -11.37
N LYS A 82 -6.98 -14.51 -11.03
CA LYS A 82 -6.06 -15.17 -12.00
C LYS A 82 -6.74 -15.91 -13.16
N ASP A 83 -7.97 -16.38 -12.97
CA ASP A 83 -8.72 -17.17 -13.95
C ASP A 83 -9.66 -16.28 -14.82
N ASP A 84 -9.71 -14.97 -14.56
CA ASP A 84 -10.44 -13.99 -15.36
C ASP A 84 -9.45 -13.02 -16.04
N LEU A 85 -9.19 -13.26 -17.33
CA LEU A 85 -8.25 -12.45 -18.09
C LEU A 85 -8.65 -10.97 -18.17
N SER A 86 -9.95 -10.67 -18.17
CA SER A 86 -10.42 -9.29 -18.24
C SER A 86 -10.04 -8.52 -16.97
N LEU A 87 -10.15 -9.17 -15.81
CA LEU A 87 -9.73 -8.59 -14.54
C LEU A 87 -8.22 -8.50 -14.40
N VAL A 88 -7.48 -9.54 -14.81
CA VAL A 88 -6.01 -9.54 -14.76
C VAL A 88 -5.44 -8.41 -15.62
N VAL A 89 -5.88 -8.30 -16.88
CA VAL A 89 -5.40 -7.26 -17.78
C VAL A 89 -5.88 -5.89 -17.30
N GLY A 90 -7.17 -5.75 -16.95
CA GLY A 90 -7.75 -4.50 -16.50
C GLY A 90 -7.07 -3.91 -15.26
N LEU A 91 -6.74 -4.75 -14.27
CA LEU A 91 -6.15 -4.30 -13.00
C LEU A 91 -4.62 -4.16 -13.03
N SER A 92 -3.94 -4.71 -14.04
CA SER A 92 -2.47 -4.67 -14.15
C SER A 92 -1.87 -3.28 -14.40
N HIS A 93 -2.70 -2.30 -14.77
CA HIS A 93 -2.30 -0.95 -15.16
C HIS A 93 -2.48 0.12 -14.07
N PHE A 94 -3.03 -0.25 -12.91
CA PHE A 94 -3.16 0.64 -11.75
C PHE A 94 -2.01 0.44 -10.74
#